data_AF-A0AAU6DTM0-F1
#
_entry.id   AF-A0AAU6DTM0-F1
#
_cell.length_a   1.000
_cell.length_b   1.000
_cell.length_c   1.000
_cell.angle_alpha   90.00
_cell.angle_beta   90.00
_cell.angle_gamma   90.00
#
_symmetry.space_group_name_H-M   'P 1'
#
loop_
_entity.id
_entity.type
_entity.pdbx_description
1 polymer ?
#
loop_
_entity_poly.entity_id
_entity_poly.type
_entity_poly.pdbx_seq_one_letter_code
_entity_poly.pdbx_strand_id
1 'polypeptide(L)'
;MGIKDKALAFNRKFKLDSHHAIERFGVFFGIFAVAGAIVISASGVSAYQAGRDSLSQTALYTNNFTTSKTDLDGTVDGVYTNKSGEKALVMMHFSPTAQISYNAADYKAFLLGSDTSLNSESVSTSGITGSFYAFGSTGYVGVLLKADRPFDRQVLNLTVRANAELAMPGAGQTKDSGKLAGDETFSKYDQWRVFFNPGASGVTRIAALDALNFDPAHAYYEVVLKEKEAEARGALDQKLVELRSNLTQIQTYTSDLQMTKIDGLFLRPPTVPASIATDKITGVSAVEAKDGVSTLALQTKHVAPGGFDLNWRAGDVYNGYLDALVPAGLSYAQFFTKKRDEGLDPTSQQISDMQWILSDGTSLTKDYQSSDVTMRPLMNIMNNLSQAYQDYSRNKLQYESDLSLDLLRLDMSLRDVQSNSTIREDKNFLTTLY
;
A
#
# COMPACT_ATOMS: atom_id res chain seq x y z
N MET A 1 -46.26 13.85 -70.09
CA MET A 1 -45.44 12.65 -69.82
C MET A 1 -45.97 11.98 -68.56
N GLY A 2 -46.46 10.74 -68.69
CA GLY A 2 -47.04 10.00 -67.58
C GLY A 2 -45.97 9.48 -66.62
N ILE A 3 -46.34 9.23 -65.36
CA ILE A 3 -45.47 8.63 -64.33
C ILE A 3 -44.85 7.30 -64.83
N LYS A 4 -45.57 6.55 -65.67
CA LYS A 4 -45.11 5.32 -66.32
C LYS A 4 -43.94 5.52 -67.29
N ASP A 5 -43.93 6.61 -68.06
CA ASP A 5 -42.85 6.89 -69.02
C ASP A 5 -41.57 7.33 -68.30
N LYS A 6 -41.72 8.09 -67.21
CA LYS A 6 -40.61 8.44 -66.32
C LYS A 6 -40.03 7.20 -65.63
N ALA A 7 -40.88 6.25 -65.21
CA ALA A 7 -40.44 4.98 -64.63
C ALA A 7 -39.70 4.08 -65.63
N LEU A 8 -40.17 3.99 -66.88
CA LEU A 8 -39.51 3.23 -67.95
C LEU A 8 -38.18 3.85 -68.41
N ALA A 9 -38.12 5.17 -68.51
CA ALA A 9 -36.88 5.90 -68.80
C ALA A 9 -35.85 5.74 -67.67
N PHE A 10 -36.30 5.76 -66.41
CA PHE A 10 -35.47 5.45 -65.25
C PHE A 10 -34.99 3.99 -65.28
N ASN A 11 -35.88 3.03 -65.59
CA ASN A 11 -35.54 1.61 -65.71
C ASN A 11 -34.48 1.37 -66.79
N ARG A 12 -34.57 2.01 -67.96
CA ARG A 12 -33.55 1.88 -69.01
C ARG A 12 -32.24 2.57 -68.66
N LYS A 13 -32.30 3.77 -68.05
CA LYS A 13 -31.10 4.53 -67.65
C LYS A 13 -30.28 3.79 -66.59
N PHE A 14 -30.93 3.04 -65.69
CA PHE A 14 -30.29 2.24 -64.64
C PHE A 14 -30.24 0.73 -64.96
N LYS A 15 -30.50 0.33 -66.22
CA LYS A 15 -30.50 -1.07 -66.70
C LYS A 15 -31.26 -2.03 -65.77
N LEU A 16 -32.44 -1.63 -65.32
CA LEU A 16 -33.27 -2.37 -64.36
C LEU A 16 -34.14 -3.49 -65.00
N ASP A 17 -33.92 -3.85 -66.27
CA ASP A 17 -34.67 -4.90 -66.98
C ASP A 17 -34.23 -6.34 -66.64
N SER A 18 -35.05 -7.35 -66.96
CA SER A 18 -34.75 -8.74 -66.59
C SER A 18 -33.50 -9.31 -67.26
N HIS A 19 -33.05 -8.74 -68.37
CA HIS A 19 -31.91 -9.23 -69.14
C HIS A 19 -30.58 -8.94 -68.44
N HIS A 20 -30.49 -7.83 -67.70
CA HIS A 20 -29.31 -7.44 -66.91
C HIS A 20 -29.42 -7.84 -65.43
N ALA A 21 -30.38 -8.68 -65.05
CA ALA A 21 -30.59 -9.07 -63.65
C ALA A 21 -29.44 -9.91 -63.09
N ILE A 22 -28.89 -10.85 -63.89
CA ILE A 22 -27.74 -11.69 -63.50
C ILE A 22 -26.45 -10.86 -63.41
N GLU A 23 -26.23 -9.93 -64.35
CA GLU A 23 -25.07 -9.04 -64.35
C GLU A 23 -25.09 -8.10 -63.14
N ARG A 24 -26.26 -7.54 -62.80
CA ARG A 24 -26.42 -6.72 -61.58
C ARG A 24 -26.24 -7.54 -60.31
N PHE A 25 -26.76 -8.77 -60.25
CA PHE A 25 -26.50 -9.67 -59.13
C PHE A 25 -24.99 -9.92 -58.97
N GLY A 26 -24.26 -10.18 -60.06
CA GLY A 26 -22.81 -10.34 -60.03
C GLY A 26 -22.05 -9.09 -59.59
N VAL A 27 -22.47 -7.90 -60.05
CA VAL A 27 -21.89 -6.61 -59.63
C VAL A 27 -22.19 -6.32 -58.16
N PHE A 28 -23.43 -6.47 -57.70
CA PHE A 28 -23.78 -6.27 -56.30
C PHE A 28 -23.11 -7.31 -55.39
N PHE A 29 -23.09 -8.57 -55.79
CA PHE A 29 -22.39 -9.63 -55.06
C PHE A 29 -20.88 -9.36 -54.99
N GLY A 30 -20.27 -8.90 -56.09
CA GLY A 30 -18.86 -8.48 -56.12
C GLY A 30 -18.58 -7.30 -55.18
N ILE A 31 -19.44 -6.27 -55.19
CA ILE A 31 -19.33 -5.13 -54.28
C ILE A 31 -19.48 -5.58 -52.82
N PHE A 32 -20.47 -6.43 -52.52
CA PHE A 32 -20.67 -6.96 -51.16
C PHE A 32 -19.54 -7.90 -50.72
N ALA A 33 -18.97 -8.70 -51.62
CA ALA A 33 -17.84 -9.57 -51.32
C ALA A 33 -16.56 -8.75 -51.04
N VAL A 34 -16.30 -7.71 -51.83
CA VAL A 34 -15.15 -6.81 -51.62
C VAL A 34 -15.35 -5.99 -50.34
N ALA A 35 -16.53 -5.41 -50.12
CA ALA A 35 -16.84 -4.67 -48.90
C ALA A 35 -16.77 -5.58 -47.66
N GLY A 36 -17.29 -6.81 -47.74
CA GLY A 36 -17.20 -7.82 -46.69
C GLY A 36 -15.75 -8.21 -46.38
N ALA A 37 -14.93 -8.43 -47.41
CA ALA A 37 -13.51 -8.73 -47.24
C ALA A 37 -12.76 -7.56 -46.57
N ILE A 38 -13.05 -6.31 -46.96
CA ILE A 38 -12.47 -5.11 -46.34
C ILE A 38 -12.87 -5.01 -44.87
N VAL A 39 -14.14 -5.19 -44.54
CA VAL A 39 -14.63 -5.11 -43.15
C VAL A 39 -14.00 -6.22 -42.29
N ILE A 40 -13.98 -7.47 -42.76
CA ILE A 40 -13.37 -8.58 -42.02
C ILE A 40 -11.87 -8.34 -41.81
N SER A 41 -11.17 -7.87 -42.85
CA SER A 41 -9.74 -7.55 -42.76
C SER A 41 -9.48 -6.39 -41.79
N ALA A 42 -10.28 -5.32 -41.86
CA ALA A 42 -10.15 -4.16 -40.99
C ALA A 42 -10.47 -4.50 -39.52
N SER A 43 -11.52 -5.31 -39.28
CA SER A 43 -11.85 -5.82 -37.96
C SER A 43 -10.76 -6.76 -37.41
N GLY A 44 -10.18 -7.62 -38.25
CA GLY A 44 -9.06 -8.47 -37.87
C GLY A 44 -7.81 -7.66 -37.50
N VAL A 45 -7.46 -6.66 -38.31
CA VAL A 45 -6.35 -5.74 -38.04
C VAL A 45 -6.61 -4.91 -36.78
N SER A 46 -7.84 -4.42 -36.58
CA SER A 46 -8.22 -3.65 -35.39
C SER A 46 -8.19 -4.49 -34.12
N ALA A 47 -8.72 -5.71 -34.14
CA ALA A 47 -8.66 -6.64 -33.02
C ALA A 47 -7.21 -7.05 -32.70
N TYR A 48 -6.39 -7.26 -33.74
CA TYR A 48 -4.96 -7.53 -33.58
C TYR A 48 -4.21 -6.34 -32.97
N GLN A 49 -4.51 -5.10 -33.41
CA GLN A 49 -3.93 -3.89 -32.83
C GLN A 49 -4.38 -3.70 -31.38
N ALA A 50 -5.67 -3.84 -31.06
CA ALA A 50 -6.18 -3.75 -29.70
C ALA A 50 -5.57 -4.81 -28.77
N GLY A 51 -5.41 -6.04 -29.25
CA GLY A 51 -4.71 -7.11 -28.51
C GLY A 51 -3.24 -6.78 -28.26
N ARG A 52 -2.55 -6.21 -29.25
CA ARG A 52 -1.16 -5.73 -29.10
C ARG A 52 -1.05 -4.54 -28.16
N ASP A 53 -2.00 -3.61 -28.19
CA ASP A 53 -2.02 -2.46 -27.30
C ASP A 53 -2.25 -2.91 -25.84
N SER A 54 -3.21 -3.81 -25.62
CA SER A 54 -3.45 -4.43 -24.31
C SER A 54 -2.24 -5.21 -23.81
N LEU A 55 -1.61 -6.03 -24.65
CA LEU A 55 -0.36 -6.73 -24.32
C LEU A 55 0.77 -5.75 -24.02
N SER A 56 0.87 -4.65 -24.78
CA SER A 56 1.92 -3.67 -24.59
C SER A 56 1.79 -2.88 -23.30
N GLN A 57 0.59 -2.77 -22.73
CA GLN A 57 0.34 -1.99 -21.51
C GLN A 57 0.27 -2.87 -20.27
N THR A 58 -0.27 -4.09 -20.36
CA THR A 58 -0.56 -4.93 -19.19
C THR A 58 0.71 -5.62 -18.70
N ALA A 59 1.17 -5.24 -17.50
CA ALA A 59 2.35 -5.83 -16.87
C ALA A 59 2.02 -7.09 -16.06
N LEU A 60 0.86 -7.17 -15.42
CA LEU A 60 0.47 -8.26 -14.55
C LEU A 60 -0.88 -8.85 -14.98
N TYR A 61 -0.94 -10.17 -15.12
CA TYR A 61 -2.15 -10.91 -15.51
C TYR A 61 -2.67 -11.80 -14.38
N THR A 62 -1.86 -12.04 -13.35
CA THR A 62 -2.21 -12.87 -12.20
C THR A 62 -2.02 -12.07 -10.92
N ASN A 63 -3.12 -11.68 -10.29
CA ASN A 63 -3.06 -10.92 -9.02
C ASN A 63 -3.04 -11.83 -7.80
N ASN A 64 -3.59 -13.03 -7.90
CA ASN A 64 -3.69 -13.99 -6.79
C ASN A 64 -3.22 -15.36 -7.27
N PHE A 65 -2.66 -16.13 -6.35
CA PHE A 65 -2.29 -17.52 -6.58
C PHE A 65 -2.61 -18.37 -5.35
N THR A 66 -2.82 -19.66 -5.60
CA THR A 66 -2.96 -20.68 -4.56
C THR A 66 -1.98 -21.79 -4.86
N THR A 67 -1.27 -22.28 -3.84
CA THR A 67 -0.30 -23.35 -4.00
C THR A 67 -1.01 -24.69 -4.22
N SER A 68 -0.49 -25.50 -5.13
CA SER A 68 -1.22 -26.64 -5.68
C SER A 68 -1.41 -27.83 -4.74
N LYS A 69 -0.63 -27.94 -3.65
CA LYS A 69 -0.71 -29.07 -2.72
C LYS A 69 -1.19 -28.67 -1.33
N THR A 70 -0.83 -27.48 -0.90
CA THR A 70 -1.08 -27.00 0.48
C THR A 70 -2.22 -25.98 0.55
N ASP A 71 -2.76 -25.57 -0.59
CA ASP A 71 -3.83 -24.57 -0.71
C ASP A 71 -3.50 -23.26 0.03
N LEU A 72 -2.22 -22.87 0.04
CA LEU A 72 -1.79 -21.61 0.61
C LEU A 72 -2.07 -20.48 -0.37
N ASP A 73 -2.83 -19.50 0.09
CA ASP A 73 -3.15 -18.31 -0.68
C ASP A 73 -2.06 -17.24 -0.60
N GLY A 74 -1.81 -16.60 -1.74
CA GLY A 74 -0.94 -15.44 -1.86
C GLY A 74 -1.39 -14.50 -2.98
N THR A 75 -0.78 -13.32 -3.00
CA THR A 75 -1.03 -12.32 -4.04
C THR A 75 0.28 -11.88 -4.69
N VAL A 76 0.17 -11.30 -5.88
CA VAL A 76 1.28 -10.74 -6.64
C VAL A 76 1.13 -9.22 -6.56
N ASP A 77 2.02 -8.56 -5.83
CA ASP A 77 1.96 -7.11 -5.64
C ASP A 77 2.22 -6.36 -6.95
N GLY A 78 3.11 -6.91 -7.77
CA GLY A 78 3.45 -6.29 -9.03
C GLY A 78 4.68 -6.86 -9.72
N VAL A 79 4.92 -6.31 -10.91
CA VAL A 79 6.12 -6.52 -11.70
C VAL A 79 6.84 -5.18 -11.82
N TYR A 80 8.12 -5.18 -11.48
CA TYR A 80 8.95 -3.98 -11.44
C TYR A 80 10.16 -4.12 -12.33
N THR A 81 10.65 -3.03 -12.91
CA THR A 81 11.81 -3.05 -13.82
C THR A 81 12.81 -1.92 -13.55
N ASN A 82 14.01 -2.03 -14.12
CA ASN A 82 15.02 -0.98 -14.12
C ASN A 82 14.88 -0.06 -15.35
N LYS A 83 15.71 0.99 -15.44
CA LYS A 83 15.64 1.96 -16.56
C LYS A 83 15.90 1.33 -17.93
N SER A 84 16.81 0.35 -18.00
CA SER A 84 17.14 -0.35 -19.26
C SER A 84 16.10 -1.40 -19.65
N GLY A 85 15.24 -1.84 -18.72
CA GLY A 85 14.25 -2.88 -19.00
C GLY A 85 14.82 -4.30 -19.05
N GLU A 86 16.06 -4.51 -18.59
CA GLU A 86 16.76 -5.80 -18.63
C GLU A 86 16.67 -6.58 -17.31
N LYS A 87 16.13 -5.95 -16.26
CA LYS A 87 15.81 -6.59 -14.98
C LYS A 87 14.32 -6.52 -14.71
N ALA A 88 13.76 -7.60 -14.17
CA ALA A 88 12.36 -7.66 -13.77
C ALA A 88 12.22 -8.34 -12.40
N LEU A 89 11.60 -7.68 -11.44
CA LEU A 89 11.25 -8.25 -10.14
C LEU A 89 9.76 -8.54 -10.11
N VAL A 90 9.38 -9.80 -9.91
CA VAL A 90 8.00 -10.18 -9.57
C VAL A 90 7.93 -10.27 -8.06
N MET A 91 7.25 -9.31 -7.42
CA MET A 91 7.04 -9.29 -5.97
C MET A 91 5.73 -10.02 -5.64
N MET A 92 5.79 -10.90 -4.67
CA MET A 92 4.66 -11.71 -4.22
C MET A 92 4.62 -11.72 -2.69
N HIS A 93 3.43 -11.88 -2.14
CA HIS A 93 3.27 -12.04 -0.71
C HIS A 93 2.26 -13.15 -0.39
N PHE A 94 2.61 -13.98 0.57
CA PHE A 94 1.68 -14.96 1.13
C PHE A 94 0.80 -14.31 2.19
N SER A 95 -0.34 -14.94 2.48
CA SER A 95 -1.16 -14.58 3.65
C SER A 95 -0.31 -14.60 4.94
N PRO A 96 -0.52 -13.70 5.91
CA PRO A 96 0.20 -13.70 7.19
C PRO A 96 0.07 -15.00 8.00
N THR A 97 -0.92 -15.83 7.67
CA THR A 97 -1.16 -17.13 8.31
C THR A 97 -0.51 -18.30 7.57
N ALA A 98 0.03 -18.06 6.37
CA ALA A 98 0.67 -19.08 5.57
C ALA A 98 1.99 -19.51 6.23
N GLN A 99 2.16 -20.81 6.40
CA GLN A 99 3.44 -21.39 6.78
C GLN A 99 4.23 -21.61 5.51
N ILE A 100 5.26 -20.79 5.28
CA ILE A 100 6.15 -20.91 4.12
C ILE A 100 7.59 -21.09 4.59
N SER A 101 8.46 -21.64 3.74
CA SER A 101 9.89 -21.59 4.00
C SER A 101 10.41 -20.17 3.75
N TYR A 102 11.14 -19.61 4.72
CA TYR A 102 11.88 -18.36 4.55
C TYR A 102 13.30 -18.59 4.00
N ASN A 103 13.65 -19.82 3.62
CA ASN A 103 14.92 -20.15 3.00
C ASN A 103 14.76 -20.26 1.48
N ALA A 104 15.37 -19.32 0.75
CA ALA A 104 15.33 -19.27 -0.71
C ALA A 104 15.86 -20.54 -1.39
N ALA A 105 16.77 -21.29 -0.73
CA ALA A 105 17.30 -22.55 -1.25
C ALA A 105 16.20 -23.61 -1.50
N ASP A 106 15.08 -23.50 -0.80
CA ASP A 106 13.95 -24.44 -0.89
C ASP A 106 13.10 -24.21 -2.14
N TYR A 107 13.34 -23.16 -2.93
CA TYR A 107 12.52 -22.83 -4.09
C TYR A 107 13.27 -23.00 -5.40
N LYS A 108 12.56 -23.38 -6.45
CA LYS A 108 13.04 -23.36 -7.84
C LYS A 108 11.96 -22.82 -8.76
N ALA A 109 12.37 -22.31 -9.91
CA ALA A 109 11.48 -21.69 -10.86
C ALA A 109 11.62 -22.26 -12.27
N PHE A 110 10.51 -22.24 -13.00
CA PHE A 110 10.43 -22.60 -14.40
C PHE A 110 9.78 -21.43 -15.15
N LEU A 111 10.36 -21.04 -16.29
CA LEU A 111 9.89 -19.91 -17.07
C LEU A 111 9.58 -20.36 -18.51
N LEU A 112 8.36 -20.06 -18.94
CA LEU A 112 7.86 -20.29 -20.28
C LEU A 112 7.34 -18.97 -20.87
N GLY A 113 7.39 -18.86 -22.19
CA GLY A 113 6.61 -17.84 -22.90
C GLY A 113 5.14 -18.22 -22.91
N SER A 114 4.29 -17.23 -23.18
CA SER A 114 2.87 -17.41 -23.29
C SER A 114 2.27 -16.44 -24.30
N ASP A 115 1.29 -16.92 -25.07
CA ASP A 115 0.48 -16.07 -25.94
C ASP A 115 -0.54 -15.24 -25.12
N THR A 116 -1.28 -14.36 -25.79
CA THR A 116 -2.33 -13.53 -25.15
C THR A 116 -3.54 -14.32 -24.66
N SER A 117 -3.65 -15.60 -25.05
CA SER A 117 -4.67 -16.55 -24.58
C SER A 117 -4.14 -17.46 -23.47
N LEU A 118 -2.95 -17.19 -22.94
CA LEU A 118 -2.25 -17.94 -21.89
C LEU A 118 -1.78 -19.35 -22.28
N ASN A 119 -1.66 -19.65 -23.58
CA ASN A 119 -1.07 -20.89 -24.06
C ASN A 119 0.46 -20.80 -24.08
N SER A 120 1.13 -21.91 -23.76
CA SER A 120 2.59 -21.96 -23.68
C SER A 120 3.28 -21.76 -25.03
N GLU A 121 4.33 -20.94 -25.02
CA GLU A 121 5.22 -20.67 -26.14
C GLU A 121 6.67 -20.62 -25.68
N SER A 122 7.58 -20.64 -26.65
CA SER A 122 9.00 -20.35 -26.45
C SER A 122 9.24 -18.98 -25.86
N VAL A 123 10.17 -18.85 -24.91
CA VAL A 123 10.61 -17.56 -24.40
C VAL A 123 11.37 -16.79 -25.49
N SER A 124 10.92 -15.57 -25.82
CA SER A 124 11.52 -14.74 -26.87
C SER A 124 12.82 -14.05 -26.44
N THR A 125 12.93 -13.70 -25.16
CA THR A 125 14.10 -13.01 -24.61
C THR A 125 15.20 -14.01 -24.24
N SER A 126 16.33 -13.94 -24.94
CA SER A 126 17.49 -14.80 -24.73
C SER A 126 18.26 -14.44 -23.45
N GLY A 127 18.96 -15.42 -22.87
CA GLY A 127 19.90 -15.20 -21.77
C GLY A 127 19.25 -14.90 -20.42
N ILE A 128 17.98 -15.27 -20.20
CA ILE A 128 17.31 -14.99 -18.92
C ILE A 128 17.93 -15.87 -17.84
N THR A 129 18.44 -15.21 -16.80
CA THR A 129 18.81 -15.80 -15.52
C THR A 129 17.85 -15.33 -14.44
N GLY A 130 17.73 -16.10 -13.37
CA GLY A 130 16.81 -15.82 -12.27
C GLY A 130 17.47 -15.93 -10.92
N SER A 131 16.89 -15.25 -9.93
CA SER A 131 17.20 -15.46 -8.51
C SER A 131 15.92 -15.36 -7.69
N PHE A 132 15.83 -16.14 -6.62
CA PHE A 132 14.74 -16.10 -5.64
C PHE A 132 15.18 -15.38 -4.39
N TYR A 133 14.30 -14.57 -3.83
CA TYR A 133 14.48 -13.87 -2.57
C TYR A 133 13.33 -14.19 -1.64
N ALA A 134 13.64 -14.56 -0.40
CA ALA A 134 12.70 -14.48 0.70
C ALA A 134 13.06 -13.24 1.54
N PHE A 135 12.11 -12.34 1.74
CA PHE A 135 12.33 -11.05 2.41
C PHE A 135 12.14 -11.21 3.91
N GLY A 136 13.06 -11.92 4.56
CA GLY A 136 12.98 -12.21 6.00
C GLY A 136 11.75 -13.03 6.36
N SER A 137 11.16 -12.74 7.51
CA SER A 137 9.94 -13.36 8.03
C SER A 137 8.65 -12.65 7.61
N THR A 138 8.74 -11.67 6.70
CA THR A 138 7.62 -10.79 6.31
C THR A 138 6.51 -11.48 5.52
N GLY A 139 6.77 -12.70 5.01
CA GLY A 139 5.86 -13.41 4.09
C GLY A 139 5.99 -12.96 2.63
N TYR A 140 6.83 -11.96 2.34
CA TYR A 140 7.15 -11.53 0.99
C TYR A 140 8.24 -12.40 0.37
N VAL A 141 8.06 -12.73 -0.90
CA VAL A 141 9.02 -13.42 -1.74
C VAL A 141 9.11 -12.75 -3.11
N GLY A 142 10.25 -12.90 -3.79
CA GLY A 142 10.47 -12.25 -5.07
C GLY A 142 11.29 -13.09 -6.02
N VAL A 143 10.93 -13.04 -7.29
CA VAL A 143 11.74 -13.60 -8.38
C VAL A 143 12.32 -12.46 -9.20
N LEU A 144 13.64 -12.31 -9.15
CA LEU A 144 14.38 -11.35 -9.97
C LEU A 144 14.89 -12.05 -11.22
N LEU A 145 14.40 -11.63 -12.38
CA LEU A 145 14.89 -12.01 -13.69
C LEU A 145 15.89 -10.98 -14.21
N LYS A 146 16.98 -11.44 -14.82
CA LYS A 146 17.97 -10.62 -15.52
C LYS A 146 18.17 -11.17 -16.93
N ALA A 147 18.21 -10.29 -17.93
CA ALA A 147 18.46 -10.63 -19.32
C ALA A 147 19.63 -9.81 -19.88
N ASP A 148 20.20 -10.27 -21.00
CA ASP A 148 21.29 -9.57 -21.70
C ASP A 148 20.81 -8.33 -22.50
N ARG A 149 19.48 -8.20 -22.64
CA ARG A 149 18.80 -7.13 -23.39
C ARG A 149 17.47 -6.82 -22.72
N PRO A 150 16.82 -5.68 -23.06
CA PRO A 150 15.49 -5.39 -22.54
C PRO A 150 14.50 -6.52 -22.86
N PHE A 151 13.63 -6.84 -21.91
CA PHE A 151 12.63 -7.88 -22.09
C PHE A 151 11.72 -7.58 -23.28
N ASP A 152 11.46 -8.59 -24.10
CA ASP A 152 10.48 -8.51 -25.17
C ASP A 152 9.07 -8.35 -24.60
N ARG A 153 8.17 -7.77 -25.40
CA ARG A 153 6.74 -7.69 -25.07
C ARG A 153 6.10 -9.06 -25.24
N GLN A 154 6.25 -9.90 -24.23
CA GLN A 154 5.72 -11.26 -24.18
C GLN A 154 5.16 -11.54 -22.79
N VAL A 155 4.03 -12.23 -22.72
CA VAL A 155 3.56 -12.78 -21.43
C VAL A 155 4.47 -13.95 -21.07
N LEU A 156 5.02 -13.92 -19.87
CA LEU A 156 5.80 -14.99 -19.29
C LEU A 156 4.94 -15.74 -18.27
N ASN A 157 5.05 -17.06 -18.27
CA ASN A 157 4.48 -17.96 -17.26
C ASN A 157 5.61 -18.43 -16.35
N LEU A 158 5.65 -17.88 -15.14
CA LEU A 158 6.58 -18.28 -14.09
C LEU A 158 5.88 -19.28 -13.18
N THR A 159 6.39 -20.50 -13.14
CA THR A 159 6.01 -21.49 -12.13
C THR A 159 7.08 -21.54 -11.05
N VAL A 160 6.71 -21.21 -9.82
CA VAL A 160 7.59 -21.39 -8.66
C VAL A 160 7.18 -22.66 -7.93
N ARG A 161 8.15 -23.49 -7.58
CA ARG A 161 7.97 -24.75 -6.87
C ARG A 161 8.77 -24.75 -5.58
N ALA A 162 8.11 -25.12 -4.49
CA ALA A 162 8.78 -25.47 -3.25
C ALA A 162 9.30 -26.91 -3.31
N ASN A 163 10.55 -27.12 -2.90
CA ASN A 163 11.20 -28.44 -2.85
C ASN A 163 10.78 -29.24 -1.60
N ALA A 164 10.18 -28.58 -0.61
CA ALA A 164 9.52 -29.18 0.54
C ALA A 164 8.05 -28.74 0.57
N GLU A 165 7.17 -29.57 1.14
CA GLU A 165 5.77 -29.16 1.38
C GLU A 165 5.74 -27.98 2.34
N LEU A 166 5.01 -26.92 1.99
CA LEU A 166 4.99 -25.68 2.78
C LEU A 166 4.15 -25.83 4.06
N ALA A 167 3.17 -26.74 4.08
CA ALA A 167 2.33 -27.08 5.23
C ALA A 167 1.87 -28.55 5.19
N MET A 168 1.45 -29.11 6.34
CA MET A 168 0.75 -30.39 6.35
C MET A 168 -0.66 -30.22 5.74
N PRO A 169 -1.07 -31.05 4.76
CA PRO A 169 -2.42 -30.98 4.21
C PRO A 169 -3.43 -31.22 5.33
N GLY A 170 -4.38 -30.29 5.48
CA GLY A 170 -5.48 -30.44 6.42
C GLY A 170 -6.23 -31.75 6.19
N ALA A 171 -6.48 -32.51 7.26
CA ALA A 171 -7.27 -33.73 7.22
C ALA A 171 -8.71 -33.41 6.78
N GLY A 172 -8.96 -33.50 5.48
CA GLY A 172 -10.30 -33.42 4.91
C GLY A 172 -10.40 -32.49 3.71
N GLN A 173 -9.81 -32.90 2.59
CA GLN A 173 -10.44 -32.84 1.27
C GLN A 173 -9.50 -33.43 0.21
N THR A 174 -9.68 -34.72 -0.09
CA THR A 174 -9.46 -35.20 -1.45
C THR A 174 -10.48 -34.49 -2.33
N LYS A 175 -10.10 -33.34 -2.88
CA LYS A 175 -10.83 -32.70 -3.97
C LYS A 175 -10.04 -32.87 -5.25
N ASP A 176 -10.75 -33.32 -6.27
CA ASP A 176 -10.33 -33.33 -7.66
C ASP A 176 -9.66 -31.99 -7.97
N SER A 177 -8.35 -32.05 -8.27
CA SER A 177 -7.63 -30.97 -8.90
C SER A 177 -8.39 -30.64 -10.18
N GLY A 178 -9.22 -29.58 -10.15
CA GLY A 178 -9.88 -29.07 -11.33
C GLY A 178 -8.83 -28.98 -12.43
N LYS A 179 -9.06 -29.69 -13.54
CA LYS A 179 -8.14 -29.80 -14.67
C LYS A 179 -7.81 -28.42 -15.23
N LEU A 180 -6.86 -27.73 -14.61
CA LEU A 180 -5.93 -26.85 -15.31
C LEU A 180 -5.19 -27.77 -16.26
N ALA A 181 -5.48 -27.64 -17.56
CA ALA A 181 -4.96 -28.52 -18.57
C ALA A 181 -3.42 -28.63 -18.46
N GLY A 182 -2.91 -29.85 -18.22
CA GLY A 182 -1.68 -30.30 -18.85
C GLY A 182 -0.44 -30.60 -18.00
N ASP A 183 -0.43 -30.56 -16.66
CA ASP A 183 0.82 -30.82 -15.94
C ASP A 183 0.67 -31.64 -14.64
N GLU A 184 1.03 -32.93 -14.70
CA GLU A 184 1.05 -33.87 -13.57
C GLU A 184 1.96 -33.44 -12.41
N THR A 185 2.83 -32.44 -12.60
CA THR A 185 3.71 -31.99 -11.51
C THR A 185 2.96 -31.21 -10.43
N PHE A 186 1.81 -30.60 -10.75
CA PHE A 186 0.99 -29.83 -9.80
C PHE A 186 0.37 -30.70 -8.71
N SER A 187 0.17 -32.00 -8.97
CA SER A 187 -0.27 -32.96 -7.95
C SER A 187 0.89 -33.59 -7.16
N LYS A 188 2.13 -33.47 -7.65
CA LYS A 188 3.33 -34.08 -7.05
C LYS A 188 4.09 -33.10 -6.16
N TYR A 189 4.12 -31.82 -6.53
CA TYR A 189 4.86 -30.77 -5.83
C TYR A 189 3.95 -29.62 -5.46
N ASP A 190 4.37 -28.88 -4.44
CA ASP A 190 3.69 -27.65 -4.03
C ASP A 190 4.24 -26.47 -4.85
N GLN A 191 3.39 -25.90 -5.70
CA GLN A 191 3.80 -24.91 -6.69
C GLN A 191 2.66 -23.96 -7.06
N TRP A 192 3.03 -22.78 -7.54
CA TRP A 192 2.10 -21.76 -8.01
C TRP A 192 2.59 -21.14 -9.33
N ARG A 193 1.67 -20.56 -10.09
CA ARG A 193 1.96 -19.92 -11.39
C ARG A 193 1.60 -18.44 -11.35
N VAL A 194 2.42 -17.62 -12.00
CA VAL A 194 2.19 -16.19 -12.19
C VAL A 194 2.42 -15.84 -13.65
N PHE A 195 1.44 -15.17 -14.25
CA PHE A 195 1.53 -14.61 -15.60
C PHE A 195 1.79 -13.11 -15.56
N PHE A 196 2.83 -12.66 -16.25
CA PHE A 196 3.25 -11.25 -16.29
C PHE A 196 4.00 -10.92 -17.57
N ASN A 197 4.08 -9.65 -17.94
CA ASN A 197 4.82 -9.16 -19.10
C ASN A 197 5.84 -8.09 -18.66
N PRO A 198 7.12 -8.45 -18.47
CA PRO A 198 8.15 -7.50 -18.05
C PRO A 198 8.55 -6.49 -19.14
N GLY A 199 8.17 -6.73 -20.41
CA GLY A 199 8.37 -5.80 -21.52
C GLY A 199 7.23 -4.79 -21.73
N ALA A 200 6.16 -4.87 -20.93
CA ALA A 200 5.03 -3.95 -21.02
C ALA A 200 5.41 -2.52 -20.56
N SER A 201 4.74 -1.51 -21.13
CA SER A 201 4.91 -0.11 -20.74
C SER A 201 4.28 0.21 -19.38
N GLY A 202 3.36 -0.62 -18.89
CA GLY A 202 2.74 -0.48 -17.57
C GLY A 202 3.55 -1.07 -16.43
N VAL A 203 4.77 -1.57 -16.68
CA VAL A 203 5.66 -2.06 -15.62
C VAL A 203 6.20 -0.88 -14.81
N THR A 204 6.11 -0.96 -13.48
CA THR A 204 6.59 0.10 -12.60
C THR A 204 8.11 0.08 -12.51
N ARG A 205 8.76 1.24 -12.58
CA ARG A 205 10.21 1.34 -12.42
C ARG A 205 10.57 1.62 -10.96
N ILE A 206 11.56 0.90 -10.43
CA ILE A 206 12.09 1.11 -9.08
C ILE A 206 13.60 1.30 -9.12
N ALA A 207 14.12 2.19 -8.28
CA ALA A 207 15.55 2.54 -8.28
C ALA A 207 16.42 1.38 -7.74
N ALA A 208 15.86 0.55 -6.85
CA ALA A 208 16.51 -0.66 -6.35
C ALA A 208 16.99 -1.63 -7.45
N LEU A 209 16.37 -1.63 -8.64
CA LEU A 209 16.81 -2.46 -9.77
C LEU A 209 17.90 -1.81 -10.64
N ASP A 210 18.08 -0.49 -10.56
CA ASP A 210 19.19 0.19 -11.26
C ASP A 210 20.54 -0.07 -10.58
N ALA A 211 20.56 -0.47 -9.31
CA ALA A 211 21.78 -0.78 -8.58
C ALA A 211 22.56 -1.96 -9.19
N LEU A 212 23.89 -1.92 -9.10
CA LEU A 212 24.77 -2.99 -9.61
C LEU A 212 24.45 -4.33 -8.95
N ASN A 213 24.38 -4.31 -7.63
CA ASN A 213 23.95 -5.44 -6.81
C ASN A 213 22.51 -5.18 -6.36
N PHE A 214 21.68 -6.22 -6.41
CA PHE A 214 20.30 -6.11 -5.95
C PHE A 214 20.28 -6.09 -4.42
N ASP A 215 19.63 -5.07 -3.86
CA ASP A 215 19.39 -4.95 -2.43
C ASP A 215 17.92 -5.27 -2.12
N PRO A 216 17.62 -6.42 -1.47
CA PRO A 216 16.26 -6.79 -1.14
C PRO A 216 15.60 -5.81 -0.16
N ALA A 217 16.36 -5.17 0.74
CA ALA A 217 15.78 -4.20 1.67
C ALA A 217 15.33 -2.93 0.93
N HIS A 218 16.13 -2.42 -0.01
CA HIS A 218 15.75 -1.26 -0.82
C HIS A 218 14.54 -1.55 -1.70
N ALA A 219 14.49 -2.74 -2.33
CA ALA A 219 13.33 -3.15 -3.12
C ALA A 219 12.07 -3.29 -2.26
N TYR A 220 12.18 -3.92 -1.08
CA TYR A 220 11.06 -4.04 -0.13
C TYR A 220 10.57 -2.68 0.35
N TYR A 221 11.48 -1.73 0.62
CA TYR A 221 11.11 -0.38 0.98
C TYR A 221 10.30 0.32 -0.13
N GLU A 222 10.83 0.35 -1.36
CA GLU A 222 10.16 1.02 -2.48
C GLU A 222 8.81 0.40 -2.83
N VAL A 223 8.70 -0.93 -2.75
CA VAL A 223 7.51 -1.68 -3.18
C VAL A 223 6.46 -1.79 -2.09
N VAL A 224 6.87 -1.98 -0.83
CA VAL A 224 5.95 -2.36 0.26
C VAL A 224 5.82 -1.29 1.33
N LEU A 225 6.93 -0.69 1.76
CA LEU A 225 6.91 0.17 2.96
C LEU A 225 6.65 1.64 2.65
N LYS A 226 7.03 2.13 1.48
CA LYS A 226 6.97 3.57 1.15
C LYS A 226 5.54 4.14 1.22
N GLU A 227 4.56 3.39 0.73
CA GLU A 227 3.15 3.79 0.81
C GLU A 227 2.64 3.71 2.25
N LYS A 228 2.91 2.61 2.96
CA LYS A 228 2.54 2.43 4.38
C LYS A 228 3.16 3.50 5.28
N GLU A 229 4.39 3.92 4.98
CA GLU A 229 5.05 5.02 5.67
C GLU A 229 4.35 6.35 5.40
N ALA A 230 3.96 6.63 4.16
CA ALA A 230 3.20 7.84 3.83
C ALA A 230 1.86 7.88 4.58
N GLU A 231 1.15 6.75 4.69
CA GLU A 231 -0.07 6.61 5.49
C GLU A 231 0.18 6.86 6.98
N ALA A 232 1.18 6.19 7.57
CA ALA A 232 1.53 6.35 8.99
C ALA A 232 1.93 7.81 9.31
N ARG A 233 2.73 8.45 8.44
CA ARG A 233 3.09 9.87 8.56
C ARG A 233 1.88 10.78 8.41
N GLY A 234 0.97 10.47 7.51
CA GLY A 234 -0.30 11.20 7.35
C GLY A 234 -1.14 11.19 8.64
N ALA A 235 -1.22 10.04 9.30
CA ALA A 235 -1.90 9.92 10.59
C ALA A 235 -1.22 10.74 11.70
N LEU A 236 0.12 10.71 11.77
CA LEU A 236 0.90 11.55 12.68
C LEU A 236 0.67 13.05 12.41
N ASP A 237 0.65 13.45 11.15
CA ASP A 237 0.38 14.83 10.74
C ASP A 237 -1.01 15.32 11.16
N GLN A 238 -2.03 14.52 10.87
CA GLN A 238 -3.39 14.82 11.29
C GLN A 238 -3.47 14.97 12.81
N LYS A 239 -2.81 14.08 13.55
CA LYS A 239 -2.80 14.14 15.01
C LYS A 239 -2.11 15.41 15.54
N LEU A 240 -1.06 15.90 14.89
CA LEU A 240 -0.44 17.19 15.25
C LEU A 240 -1.38 18.38 15.03
N VAL A 241 -2.22 18.36 13.99
CA VAL A 241 -3.26 19.37 13.78
C VAL A 241 -4.28 19.34 14.93
N GLU A 242 -4.73 18.16 15.32
CA GLU A 242 -5.64 17.98 16.46
C GLU A 242 -5.02 18.49 17.76
N LEU A 243 -3.77 18.14 18.04
CA LEU A 243 -3.03 18.62 19.21
C LEU A 243 -2.93 20.15 19.25
N ARG A 244 -2.68 20.78 18.10
CA ARG A 244 -2.62 22.24 18.00
C ARG A 244 -3.99 22.89 18.26
N SER A 245 -5.06 22.25 17.80
CA SER A 245 -6.43 22.69 18.09
C SER A 245 -6.74 22.58 19.59
N ASN A 246 -6.39 21.46 20.21
CA ASN A 246 -6.57 21.23 21.65
C ASN A 246 -5.81 22.27 22.49
N LEU A 247 -4.56 22.59 22.15
CA LEU A 247 -3.80 23.64 22.86
C LEU A 247 -4.45 25.03 22.69
N THR A 248 -4.95 25.34 21.49
CA THR A 248 -5.72 26.58 21.24
C THR A 248 -6.98 26.62 22.11
N GLN A 249 -7.74 25.52 22.21
CA GLN A 249 -8.93 25.44 23.05
C GLN A 249 -8.59 25.62 24.54
N ILE A 250 -7.54 24.96 25.03
CA ILE A 250 -7.03 25.15 26.40
C ILE A 250 -6.72 26.62 26.65
N GLN A 251 -6.05 27.30 25.71
CA GLN A 251 -5.74 28.72 25.83
C GLN A 251 -7.00 29.60 25.84
N THR A 252 -7.98 29.31 24.97
CA THR A 252 -9.27 30.02 24.94
C THR A 252 -10.02 29.87 26.25
N TYR A 253 -10.24 28.64 26.72
CA TYR A 253 -10.96 28.42 27.99
C TYR A 253 -10.20 28.97 29.20
N THR A 254 -8.86 28.95 29.18
CA THR A 254 -8.06 29.61 30.22
C THR A 254 -8.26 31.13 30.21
N SER A 255 -8.44 31.74 29.04
CA SER A 255 -8.76 33.17 28.92
C SER A 255 -10.20 33.45 29.39
N ASP A 256 -11.16 32.58 29.07
CA ASP A 256 -12.55 32.70 29.50
C ASP A 256 -12.70 32.64 31.03
N LEU A 257 -11.86 31.85 31.73
CA LEU A 257 -11.81 31.83 33.19
C LEU A 257 -11.55 33.22 33.79
N GLN A 258 -10.68 34.01 33.15
CA GLN A 258 -10.30 35.34 33.63
C GLN A 258 -11.37 36.40 33.32
N MET A 259 -12.12 36.22 32.22
CA MET A 259 -13.13 37.18 31.76
C MET A 259 -14.50 36.93 32.39
N THR A 260 -14.83 35.67 32.72
CA THR A 260 -16.15 35.31 33.23
C THR A 260 -16.27 35.65 34.70
N LYS A 261 -17.24 36.51 35.03
CA LYS A 261 -17.49 36.97 36.39
C LYS A 261 -18.95 36.77 36.77
N ILE A 262 -19.16 36.27 37.98
CA ILE A 262 -20.48 36.16 38.61
C ILE A 262 -20.42 36.92 39.92
N ASP A 263 -21.17 38.02 40.01
CA ASP A 263 -21.18 38.90 41.19
C ASP A 263 -19.76 39.33 41.64
N GLY A 264 -18.88 39.60 40.68
CA GLY A 264 -17.47 39.95 40.94
C GLY A 264 -16.53 38.76 41.21
N LEU A 265 -17.05 37.55 41.43
CA LEU A 265 -16.26 36.33 41.58
C LEU A 265 -15.83 35.77 40.21
N PHE A 266 -14.59 35.29 40.13
CA PHE A 266 -14.06 34.60 38.94
C PHE A 266 -13.14 33.45 39.36
N LEU A 267 -12.91 32.51 38.45
CA LEU A 267 -12.00 31.39 38.70
C LEU A 267 -10.54 31.80 38.52
N ARG A 268 -9.69 31.41 39.47
CA ARG A 268 -8.24 31.48 39.28
C ARG A 268 -7.82 30.35 38.33
N PRO A 269 -6.91 30.61 37.37
CA PRO A 269 -6.40 29.55 36.49
C PRO A 269 -5.81 28.39 37.32
N PRO A 270 -6.20 27.13 37.05
CA PRO A 270 -5.64 25.98 37.75
C PRO A 270 -4.18 25.77 37.33
N THR A 271 -3.44 24.99 38.12
CA THR A 271 -2.10 24.54 37.74
C THR A 271 -2.19 23.56 36.57
N VAL A 272 -1.55 23.91 35.45
CA VAL A 272 -1.46 23.04 34.27
C VAL A 272 -0.62 21.80 34.60
N PRO A 273 -1.05 20.57 34.23
CA PRO A 273 -0.26 19.37 34.44
C PRO A 273 1.11 19.48 33.77
N ALA A 274 2.16 18.97 34.42
CA ALA A 274 3.54 19.09 33.95
C ALA A 274 3.75 18.48 32.55
N SER A 275 2.98 17.43 32.23
CA SER A 275 2.95 16.76 30.94
C SER A 275 2.40 17.60 29.78
N ILE A 276 1.73 18.72 30.07
CA ILE A 276 1.10 19.63 29.10
C ILE A 276 1.75 21.01 29.16
N ALA A 277 2.19 21.45 30.34
CA ALA A 277 2.58 22.83 30.63
C ALA A 277 3.69 23.38 29.72
N THR A 278 4.56 22.52 29.18
CA THR A 278 5.67 22.92 28.31
C THR A 278 5.43 22.69 26.83
N ASP A 279 4.29 22.13 26.47
CA ASP A 279 4.06 21.62 25.14
C ASP A 279 3.69 22.71 24.16
N LYS A 280 4.24 22.58 22.94
CA LYS A 280 3.93 23.48 21.83
C LYS A 280 3.85 22.68 20.55
N ILE A 281 2.88 23.01 19.71
CA ILE A 281 2.93 22.63 18.29
C ILE A 281 3.51 23.80 17.51
N THR A 282 4.67 23.57 16.91
CA THR A 282 5.36 24.54 16.04
C THR A 282 5.18 24.19 14.57
N GLY A 283 5.51 25.09 13.67
CA GLY A 283 5.40 24.88 12.22
C GLY A 283 4.01 25.18 11.65
N VAL A 284 3.79 24.80 10.39
CA VAL A 284 2.55 25.03 9.64
C VAL A 284 1.98 23.72 9.12
N SER A 285 0.65 23.61 9.10
CA SER A 285 -0.06 22.48 8.51
C SER A 285 0.03 22.50 6.98
N ALA A 286 -0.26 21.38 6.33
CA ALA A 286 -0.32 21.28 4.88
C ALA A 286 -1.28 22.30 4.23
N VAL A 287 -2.41 22.61 4.89
CA VAL A 287 -3.39 23.59 4.40
C VAL A 287 -2.87 25.03 4.47
N GLU A 288 -1.99 25.32 5.43
CA GLU A 288 -1.39 26.65 5.61
C GLU A 288 -0.11 26.82 4.79
N ALA A 289 0.55 25.72 4.41
CA ALA A 289 1.80 25.71 3.68
C ALA A 289 1.59 26.05 2.19
N LYS A 290 2.51 26.83 1.60
CA LYS A 290 2.43 27.24 0.19
C LYS A 290 2.65 26.08 -0.79
N ASP A 291 3.46 25.11 -0.39
CA ASP A 291 3.83 23.91 -1.15
C ASP A 291 2.96 22.69 -0.77
N GLY A 292 2.01 22.85 0.14
CA GLY A 292 1.16 21.77 0.64
C GLY A 292 1.87 20.81 1.60
N VAL A 293 3.09 21.12 2.07
CA VAL A 293 3.87 20.22 2.94
C VAL A 293 3.79 20.66 4.40
N SER A 294 3.33 19.76 5.27
CA SER A 294 3.23 20.01 6.71
C SER A 294 4.60 20.01 7.39
N THR A 295 4.86 21.07 8.16
CA THR A 295 6.06 21.22 9.01
C THR A 295 5.72 21.19 10.50
N LEU A 296 4.50 20.75 10.85
CA LEU A 296 4.08 20.71 12.24
C LEU A 296 5.01 19.85 13.09
N ALA A 297 5.32 20.25 14.31
CA ALA A 297 6.11 19.43 15.22
C ALA A 297 5.69 19.67 16.67
N LEU A 298 5.55 18.58 17.43
CA LEU A 298 5.41 18.64 18.88
C LEU A 298 6.77 18.93 19.51
N GLN A 299 6.86 20.05 20.23
CA GLN A 299 7.95 20.33 21.15
C GLN A 299 7.44 20.06 22.56
N THR A 300 8.00 19.05 23.21
CA THR A 300 7.64 18.67 24.58
C THR A 300 8.89 18.38 25.40
N LYS A 301 8.78 18.51 26.72
CA LYS A 301 9.80 18.06 27.69
C LYS A 301 9.38 16.77 28.42
N HIS A 302 8.18 16.29 28.16
CA HIS A 302 7.59 15.14 28.84
C HIS A 302 6.98 14.22 27.80
N VAL A 303 7.60 13.07 27.61
CA VAL A 303 7.07 11.99 26.77
C VAL A 303 6.25 11.09 27.68
N ALA A 304 5.01 10.79 27.30
CA ALA A 304 4.17 9.91 28.09
C ALA A 304 4.84 8.52 28.24
N PRO A 305 4.70 7.86 29.41
CA PRO A 305 5.07 6.45 29.57
C PRO A 305 4.56 5.56 28.43
N GLY A 306 5.45 4.74 27.87
CA GLY A 306 5.19 3.92 26.69
C GLY A 306 5.27 4.66 25.35
N GLY A 307 5.39 5.99 25.38
CA GLY A 307 5.59 6.84 24.21
C GLY A 307 7.04 7.00 23.80
N PHE A 308 7.23 7.52 22.59
CA PHE A 308 8.50 7.71 21.92
C PHE A 308 8.73 9.20 21.58
N ASP A 309 9.92 9.70 21.91
CA ASP A 309 10.39 11.00 21.41
C ASP A 309 10.92 10.84 19.97
N LEU A 310 10.00 10.68 19.03
CA LEU A 310 10.32 10.34 17.65
C LEU A 310 10.30 11.57 16.74
N ASN A 311 11.47 11.98 16.26
CA ASN A 311 11.59 12.95 15.16
C ASN A 311 11.46 12.26 13.79
N TRP A 312 10.25 11.83 13.45
CA TRP A 312 9.98 11.09 12.22
C TRP A 312 10.19 11.90 10.93
N ARG A 313 10.32 13.22 11.03
CA ARG A 313 10.61 14.11 9.88
C ARG A 313 12.08 14.16 9.48
N ALA A 314 12.99 13.72 10.35
CA ALA A 314 14.44 13.83 10.10
C ALA A 314 14.97 12.83 9.06
N GLY A 315 14.19 11.81 8.70
CA GLY A 315 14.60 10.75 7.80
C GLY A 315 13.38 10.00 7.26
N ASP A 316 13.58 8.74 6.91
CA ASP A 316 12.57 7.79 6.46
C ASP A 316 12.82 6.38 7.00
N VAL A 317 11.87 5.48 6.79
CA VAL A 317 11.99 4.08 7.24
C VAL A 317 13.26 3.42 6.68
N TYR A 318 13.66 3.76 5.45
CA TYR A 318 14.86 3.20 4.83
C TYR A 318 16.16 3.60 5.52
N ASN A 319 16.28 4.89 5.87
CA ASN A 319 17.44 5.39 6.61
C ASN A 319 17.40 5.04 8.10
N GLY A 320 16.25 4.60 8.60
CA GLY A 320 16.05 4.09 9.96
C GLY A 320 15.79 5.17 10.99
N TYR A 321 14.76 4.95 11.81
CA TYR A 321 14.40 5.78 12.95
C TYR A 321 14.96 5.25 14.27
N LEU A 322 15.04 3.93 14.39
CA LEU A 322 15.40 3.25 15.64
C LEU A 322 16.82 3.55 16.10
N ASP A 323 17.75 3.79 15.19
CA ASP A 323 19.15 4.09 15.53
C ASP A 323 19.31 5.44 16.25
N ALA A 324 18.40 6.39 16.00
CA ALA A 324 18.37 7.67 16.71
C ALA A 324 17.65 7.59 18.05
N LEU A 325 16.74 6.62 18.21
CA LEU A 325 15.83 6.50 19.35
C LEU A 325 16.35 5.56 20.43
N VAL A 326 17.01 4.47 20.05
CA VAL A 326 17.46 3.43 20.98
C VAL A 326 18.81 3.79 21.58
N PRO A 327 18.93 3.86 22.91
CA PRO A 327 20.20 4.20 23.55
C PRO A 327 21.27 3.16 23.25
N ALA A 328 22.52 3.62 23.12
CA ALA A 328 23.67 2.75 22.87
C ALA A 328 23.76 1.60 23.90
N GLY A 329 23.97 0.38 23.40
CA GLY A 329 24.09 -0.84 24.22
C GLY A 329 22.76 -1.55 24.55
N LEU A 330 21.61 -0.99 24.15
CA LEU A 330 20.31 -1.68 24.20
C LEU A 330 19.94 -2.22 22.82
N SER A 331 19.38 -3.42 22.79
CA SER A 331 18.68 -3.92 21.59
C SER A 331 17.31 -3.26 21.44
N TYR A 332 16.79 -3.19 20.23
CA TYR A 332 15.43 -2.68 19.97
C TYR A 332 14.37 -3.44 20.78
N ALA A 333 14.50 -4.77 20.90
CA ALA A 333 13.59 -5.60 21.69
C ALA A 333 13.60 -5.24 23.19
N GLN A 334 14.79 -5.01 23.76
CA GLN A 334 14.92 -4.54 25.15
C GLN A 334 14.35 -3.13 25.30
N PHE A 335 14.58 -2.25 24.34
CA PHE A 335 14.04 -0.89 24.34
C PHE A 335 12.50 -0.88 24.33
N PHE A 336 11.87 -1.64 23.44
CA PHE A 336 10.41 -1.75 23.39
C PHE A 336 9.81 -2.42 24.64
N THR A 337 10.49 -3.43 25.19
CA THR A 337 10.08 -4.06 26.45
C THR A 337 10.11 -3.04 27.58
N LYS A 338 11.23 -2.31 27.72
CA LYS A 338 11.37 -1.25 28.71
C LYS A 338 10.28 -0.20 28.56
N LYS A 339 9.98 0.22 27.32
CA LYS A 339 8.93 1.19 27.02
C LYS A 339 7.54 0.70 27.43
N ARG A 340 7.19 -0.55 27.10
CA ARG A 340 5.92 -1.17 27.50
C ARG A 340 5.78 -1.30 29.02
N ASP A 341 6.90 -1.49 29.71
CA ASP A 341 6.93 -1.64 31.16
C ASP A 341 6.99 -0.29 31.90
N GLU A 342 7.03 0.85 31.17
CA GLU A 342 6.79 2.17 31.77
C GLU A 342 5.35 2.20 32.30
N GLY A 343 5.16 2.69 33.53
CA GLY A 343 3.86 2.68 34.23
C GLY A 343 2.82 3.63 33.61
N LEU A 344 1.79 3.99 34.39
CA LEU A 344 0.78 4.95 33.92
C LEU A 344 1.21 6.40 34.14
N ASP A 345 0.86 7.26 33.19
CA ASP A 345 1.01 8.70 33.37
C ASP A 345 -0.02 9.23 34.39
N PRO A 346 0.39 9.96 35.44
CA PRO A 346 -0.54 10.53 36.40
C PRO A 346 -1.40 11.68 35.86
N THR A 347 -1.20 12.12 34.60
CA THR A 347 -1.87 13.30 34.03
C THR A 347 -3.39 13.26 34.15
N SER A 348 -4.05 12.14 33.82
CA SER A 348 -5.51 12.04 33.95
C SER A 348 -5.97 12.21 35.39
N GLN A 349 -5.25 11.64 36.36
CA GLN A 349 -5.53 11.81 37.78
C GLN A 349 -5.30 13.26 38.22
N GLN A 350 -4.19 13.89 37.78
CA GLN A 350 -3.90 15.30 38.08
C GLN A 350 -4.99 16.23 37.55
N ILE A 351 -5.56 15.95 36.37
CA ILE A 351 -6.67 16.71 35.80
C ILE A 351 -7.95 16.51 36.62
N SER A 352 -8.26 15.27 37.00
CA SER A 352 -9.42 14.96 37.86
C SER A 352 -9.33 15.62 39.25
N ASP A 353 -8.12 15.70 39.81
CA ASP A 353 -7.86 16.29 41.13
C ASP A 353 -7.62 17.81 41.09
N MET A 354 -7.80 18.45 39.94
CA MET A 354 -7.60 19.90 39.78
C MET A 354 -8.44 20.69 40.79
N GLN A 355 -7.78 21.63 41.46
CA GLN A 355 -8.44 22.53 42.41
C GLN A 355 -8.98 23.75 41.68
N TRP A 356 -10.30 23.93 41.73
CA TRP A 356 -11.01 25.06 41.11
C TRP A 356 -11.34 26.10 42.16
N ILE A 357 -10.43 27.07 42.32
CA ILE A 357 -10.48 28.09 43.37
C ILE A 357 -10.96 29.42 42.80
N LEU A 358 -11.93 30.04 43.47
CA LEU A 358 -12.47 31.35 43.13
C LEU A 358 -11.53 32.49 43.59
N SER A 359 -11.79 33.69 43.08
CA SER A 359 -11.00 34.89 43.37
C SER A 359 -10.93 35.24 44.85
N ASP A 360 -11.96 34.87 45.63
CA ASP A 360 -12.06 35.06 47.08
C ASP A 360 -11.39 33.93 47.90
N GLY A 361 -10.92 32.86 47.25
CA GLY A 361 -10.27 31.71 47.88
C GLY A 361 -11.19 30.52 48.19
N THR A 362 -12.50 30.64 47.94
CA THR A 362 -13.46 29.52 48.07
C THR A 362 -13.31 28.53 46.91
N SER A 363 -13.80 27.30 47.09
CA SER A 363 -13.73 26.23 46.09
C SER A 363 -15.05 26.11 45.34
N LEU A 364 -15.00 26.26 44.01
CA LEU A 364 -16.19 26.14 43.18
C LEU A 364 -16.87 24.77 43.32
N THR A 365 -16.08 23.70 43.43
CA THR A 365 -16.60 22.32 43.44
C THR A 365 -17.00 21.80 44.82
N LYS A 366 -16.53 22.42 45.91
CA LYS A 366 -16.88 22.04 47.29
C LYS A 366 -17.97 22.91 47.88
N ASP A 367 -17.94 24.20 47.57
CA ASP A 367 -18.81 25.20 48.21
C ASP A 367 -20.10 25.45 47.42
N TYR A 368 -20.17 25.01 46.17
CA TYR A 368 -21.34 25.16 45.30
C TYR A 368 -21.77 23.83 44.67
N GLN A 369 -23.07 23.65 44.49
CA GLN A 369 -23.63 22.47 43.84
C GLN A 369 -23.70 22.67 42.32
N SER A 370 -23.62 21.57 41.56
CA SER A 370 -23.78 21.62 40.09
C SER A 370 -25.16 22.14 39.66
N SER A 371 -26.16 22.08 40.54
CA SER A 371 -27.50 22.63 40.32
C SER A 371 -27.59 24.16 40.46
N ASP A 372 -26.60 24.81 41.06
CA ASP A 372 -26.65 26.26 41.35
C ASP A 372 -26.58 27.07 40.05
N VAL A 373 -27.73 27.62 39.66
CA VAL A 373 -27.93 28.28 38.36
C VAL A 373 -27.00 29.50 38.19
N THR A 374 -26.71 30.21 39.27
CA THR A 374 -25.84 31.39 39.28
C THR A 374 -24.38 31.03 38.96
N MET A 375 -23.90 29.86 39.37
CA MET A 375 -22.52 29.42 39.15
C MET A 375 -22.32 28.62 37.86
N ARG A 376 -23.39 28.33 37.11
CA ARG A 376 -23.33 27.59 35.84
C ARG A 376 -22.30 28.12 34.85
N PRO A 377 -22.13 29.44 34.64
CA PRO A 377 -21.10 29.93 33.71
C PRO A 377 -19.68 29.50 34.10
N LEU A 378 -19.34 29.57 35.39
CA LEU A 378 -18.03 29.14 35.91
C LEU A 378 -17.89 27.61 35.87
N MET A 379 -18.94 26.87 36.21
CA MET A 379 -18.97 25.40 36.10
C MET A 379 -18.80 24.91 34.66
N ASN A 380 -19.40 25.59 33.70
CA ASN A 380 -19.26 25.26 32.27
C ASN A 380 -17.83 25.45 31.80
N ILE A 381 -17.17 26.56 32.17
CA ILE A 381 -15.77 26.81 31.77
C ILE A 381 -14.84 25.80 32.46
N MET A 382 -15.06 25.51 33.75
CA MET A 382 -14.35 24.45 34.47
C MET A 382 -14.45 23.11 33.74
N ASN A 383 -15.65 22.68 33.37
CA ASN A 383 -15.89 21.42 32.67
C ASN A 383 -15.22 21.43 31.28
N ASN A 384 -15.37 22.51 30.52
CA ASN A 384 -14.78 22.65 29.18
C ASN A 384 -13.24 22.62 29.23
N LEU A 385 -12.62 23.31 30.19
CA LEU A 385 -11.17 23.30 30.34
C LEU A 385 -10.65 21.94 30.82
N SER A 386 -11.33 21.31 31.78
CA SER A 386 -10.98 19.95 32.23
C SER A 386 -11.04 18.95 31.08
N GLN A 387 -12.10 19.02 30.26
CA GLN A 387 -12.27 18.18 29.09
C GLN A 387 -11.18 18.44 28.04
N ALA A 388 -10.85 19.71 27.76
CA ALA A 388 -9.79 20.06 26.83
C ALA A 388 -8.42 19.51 27.25
N TYR A 389 -8.10 19.51 28.56
CA TYR A 389 -6.89 18.86 29.06
C TYR A 389 -6.90 17.34 28.87
N GLN A 390 -8.02 16.67 29.16
CA GLN A 390 -8.15 15.22 28.95
C GLN A 390 -8.02 14.85 27.46
N ASP A 391 -8.65 15.63 26.58
CA ASP A 391 -8.59 15.41 25.13
C ASP A 391 -7.18 15.65 24.59
N TYR A 392 -6.49 16.70 25.06
CA TYR A 392 -5.08 16.91 24.72
C TYR A 392 -4.22 15.73 25.19
N SER A 393 -4.32 15.32 26.46
CA SER A 393 -3.50 14.25 27.03
C SER A 393 -3.72 12.92 26.30
N ARG A 394 -4.97 12.57 25.99
CA ARG A 394 -5.31 11.34 25.26
C ARG A 394 -4.74 11.37 23.84
N ASN A 395 -4.91 12.49 23.12
CA ASN A 395 -4.40 12.63 21.77
C ASN A 395 -2.87 12.65 21.72
N LYS A 396 -2.22 13.23 22.75
CA LYS A 396 -0.77 13.26 22.87
C LYS A 396 -0.22 11.86 23.09
N LEU A 397 -0.83 11.10 24.01
CA LEU A 397 -0.48 9.70 24.23
C LEU A 397 -0.60 8.90 22.92
N GLN A 398 -1.71 9.04 22.19
CA GLN A 398 -1.89 8.34 20.91
C GLN A 398 -0.82 8.71 19.86
N TYR A 399 -0.43 9.99 19.78
CA TYR A 399 0.65 10.46 18.90
C TYR A 399 2.00 9.84 19.27
N GLU A 400 2.37 9.93 20.55
CA GLU A 400 3.68 9.50 21.06
C GLU A 400 3.81 7.99 21.16
N SER A 401 2.72 7.24 21.35
CA SER A 401 2.74 5.77 21.52
C SER A 401 2.27 5.05 20.25
N ASP A 402 0.96 4.90 20.03
CA ASP A 402 0.39 4.07 18.97
C ASP A 402 0.87 4.47 17.56
N LEU A 403 0.71 5.73 17.18
CA LEU A 403 1.04 6.19 15.82
C LEU A 403 2.54 6.19 15.57
N SER A 404 3.33 6.57 16.58
CA SER A 404 4.79 6.49 16.49
C SER A 404 5.27 5.04 16.40
N LEU A 405 4.65 4.13 17.16
CA LEU A 405 4.96 2.70 17.13
C LEU A 405 4.66 2.08 15.76
N ASP A 406 3.57 2.48 15.11
CA ASP A 406 3.23 1.98 13.77
C ASP A 406 4.32 2.33 12.75
N LEU A 407 4.87 3.55 12.81
CA LEU A 407 6.01 3.93 11.97
C LEU A 407 7.28 3.13 12.34
N LEU A 408 7.55 2.94 13.64
CA LEU A 408 8.69 2.14 14.10
C LEU A 408 8.57 0.65 13.71
N ARG A 409 7.36 0.09 13.62
CA ARG A 409 7.12 -1.27 13.13
C ARG A 409 7.51 -1.44 11.66
N LEU A 410 7.39 -0.40 10.84
CA LEU A 410 7.87 -0.42 9.46
C LEU A 410 9.40 -0.51 9.41
N ASP A 411 10.10 0.27 10.24
CA ASP A 411 11.57 0.18 10.41
C ASP A 411 12.00 -1.21 10.90
N MET A 412 11.32 -1.77 11.91
CA MET A 412 11.57 -3.14 12.36
C MET A 412 11.39 -4.16 11.23
N SER A 413 10.35 -4.02 10.41
CA SER A 413 10.10 -4.91 9.27
C SER A 413 11.20 -4.81 8.22
N LEU A 414 11.69 -3.61 7.94
CA LEU A 414 12.83 -3.43 7.04
C LEU A 414 14.11 -4.06 7.59
N ARG A 415 14.38 -3.91 8.90
CA ARG A 415 15.55 -4.52 9.55
C ARG A 415 15.49 -6.03 9.56
N ASP A 416 14.29 -6.61 9.67
CA ASP A 416 14.10 -8.05 9.49
C ASP A 416 14.52 -8.48 8.08
N VAL A 417 14.11 -7.75 7.04
CA VAL A 417 14.58 -8.00 5.66
C VAL A 417 16.09 -7.85 5.54
N GLN A 418 16.68 -6.80 6.10
CA GLN A 418 18.12 -6.57 6.06
C GLN A 418 18.92 -7.70 6.73
N SER A 419 18.40 -8.25 7.82
CA SER A 419 19.12 -9.24 8.64
C SER A 419 18.86 -10.68 8.20
N ASN A 420 17.64 -10.96 7.74
CA ASN A 420 17.12 -12.32 7.57
C ASN A 420 16.69 -12.63 6.13
N SER A 421 16.94 -11.73 5.17
CA SER A 421 16.70 -12.08 3.76
C SER A 421 17.61 -13.22 3.31
N THR A 422 17.04 -14.13 2.52
CA THR A 422 17.78 -15.25 1.93
C THR A 422 17.66 -15.19 0.41
N ILE A 423 18.72 -15.61 -0.27
CA ILE A 423 18.82 -15.58 -1.74
C ILE A 423 19.18 -16.97 -2.27
N ARG A 424 18.57 -17.32 -3.41
CA ARG A 424 19.02 -18.42 -4.26
C ARG A 424 19.27 -17.88 -5.67
N GLU A 425 20.54 -17.81 -6.05
CA GLU A 425 21.00 -17.25 -7.33
C GLU A 425 21.84 -18.22 -8.17
N ASP A 426 21.86 -19.50 -7.78
CA ASP A 426 22.60 -20.52 -8.51
C ASP A 426 21.96 -20.82 -9.88
N LYS A 427 22.75 -21.31 -10.83
CA LYS A 427 22.29 -21.61 -12.21
C LYS A 427 21.16 -22.64 -12.29
N ASN A 428 20.94 -23.44 -11.24
CA ASN A 428 19.89 -24.45 -11.21
C ASN A 428 18.58 -23.92 -10.60
N PHE A 429 18.55 -22.65 -10.13
CA PHE A 429 17.31 -22.06 -9.64
C PHE A 429 16.27 -21.91 -10.74
N LEU A 430 16.63 -21.27 -11.86
CA LEU A 430 15.71 -20.98 -12.95
C LEU A 430 15.97 -21.88 -14.15
N THR A 431 14.93 -22.61 -14.58
CA THR A 431 14.92 -23.32 -15.87
C THR A 431 14.07 -22.55 -16.88
N THR A 432 14.70 -22.03 -17.92
CA THR A 432 14.02 -21.30 -19.01
C THR A 432 13.78 -22.25 -20.19
N LEU A 433 12.55 -22.28 -20.70
CA LEU A 433 12.17 -23.08 -21.87
C LEU A 433 12.11 -22.18 -23.11
N TYR A 434 13.14 -22.32 -23.94
CA TYR A 434 13.31 -21.63 -25.23
C TYR A 434 12.64 -22.38 -26.38
#